data_AF-A0A7X2MNZ1-F1
#
_entry.id   AF-A0A7X2MNZ1-F1
#
_cell.length_a   1.000
_cell.length_b   1.000
_cell.length_c   1.000
_cell.angle_alpha   90.00
_cell.angle_beta   90.00
_cell.angle_gamma   90.00
#
_symmetry.space_group_name_H-M   'P 1'
#
loop_
_entity.id
_entity.type
_entity.pdbx_description
1 polymer ?
#
loop_
_entity_poly.entity_id
_entity_poly.type
_entity_poly.pdbx_seq_one_letter_code
_entity_poly.pdbx_strand_id
1 'polypeptide(L)'
;WLFNTINNEAQQDLSGFDQVQRSVWNFGVAPLAGQNVSDIEWQDMQRKMTNAILHFEPRILPQGLQVRCVSDLGSLSLHNVLSIEIKGRLWCVPYPLAFLFRTQVDLESGHFELQDAG
;
A
#
# COMPACT_ATOMS: atom_id res chain seq x y z
N TRP A 1 8.39 5.49 2.98
CA TRP A 1 9.54 4.62 2.69
C TRP A 1 9.05 3.25 2.21
N LEU A 2 8.26 2.51 2.99
CA LEU A 2 7.67 1.22 2.56
C LEU A 2 6.96 1.27 1.21
N PHE A 3 5.99 2.18 1.03
CA PHE A 3 5.22 2.26 -0.23
C PHE A 3 6.01 2.84 -1.41
N ASN A 4 7.09 3.59 -1.15
CA ASN A 4 7.96 4.13 -2.19
C ASN A 4 9.16 3.21 -2.49
N THR A 5 9.08 1.93 -2.11
CA THR A 5 10.10 0.92 -2.40
C THR A 5 9.47 -0.23 -3.16
N ILE A 6 10.12 -0.67 -4.24
CA ILE A 6 9.67 -1.79 -5.07
C ILE A 6 10.18 -3.10 -4.46
N ASN A 7 9.28 -4.05 -4.25
CA ASN A 7 9.63 -5.38 -3.74
C ASN A 7 10.24 -6.28 -4.85
N ASN A 8 10.78 -7.45 -4.46
CA ASN A 8 11.50 -8.33 -5.39
C ASN A 8 10.58 -9.28 -6.19
N GLU A 9 9.29 -9.36 -5.84
CA GLU A 9 8.31 -10.23 -6.52
C GLU A 9 8.08 -9.88 -7.99
N ALA A 10 8.41 -8.66 -8.41
CA ALA A 10 8.35 -8.27 -9.82
C ALA A 10 9.46 -8.89 -10.68
N GLN A 11 10.59 -9.25 -10.07
CA GLN A 11 11.77 -9.79 -10.76
C GLN A 11 11.97 -11.28 -10.47
N GLN A 12 11.46 -11.79 -9.35
CA GLN A 12 11.65 -13.15 -8.88
C GLN A 12 10.32 -13.76 -8.43
N ASP A 13 10.02 -14.96 -8.90
CA ASP A 13 8.92 -15.73 -8.33
C ASP A 13 9.33 -16.27 -6.96
N LEU A 14 8.70 -15.74 -5.90
CA LEU A 14 8.93 -16.15 -4.52
C LEU A 14 7.92 -17.20 -4.05
N SER A 15 7.12 -17.79 -4.95
CA SER A 15 6.18 -18.84 -4.60
C SER A 15 6.89 -20.01 -3.89
N GLY A 16 6.34 -20.45 -2.75
CA GLY A 16 6.95 -21.48 -1.91
C GLY A 16 8.08 -21.01 -0.97
N PHE A 17 8.48 -19.73 -1.03
CA PHE A 17 9.52 -19.14 -0.17
C PHE A 17 8.94 -18.12 0.83
N ASP A 18 7.98 -18.52 1.66
CA ASP A 18 7.26 -17.64 2.60
C ASP A 18 8.18 -16.83 3.52
N GLN A 19 9.31 -17.41 3.96
CA GLN A 19 10.27 -16.70 4.81
C GLN A 19 10.97 -15.56 4.06
N VAL A 20 11.24 -15.74 2.76
CA VAL A 20 11.86 -14.70 1.93
C VAL A 20 10.86 -13.59 1.65
N GLN A 21 9.61 -13.94 1.34
CA GLN A 21 8.52 -12.97 1.10
C GLN A 21 8.30 -11.99 2.27
N ARG A 22 8.54 -12.46 3.50
CA ARG A 22 8.38 -11.66 4.74
C ARG A 22 9.69 -11.05 5.24
N SER A 23 10.81 -11.33 4.57
CA SER A 23 12.11 -10.81 4.96
C SER A 23 12.35 -9.43 4.36
N VAL A 24 13.38 -8.74 4.88
CA VAL A 24 13.83 -7.44 4.34
C VAL A 24 14.24 -7.54 2.86
N TRP A 25 14.60 -8.74 2.37
CA TRP A 25 14.85 -8.96 0.94
C TRP A 25 13.65 -8.56 0.09
N ASN A 26 12.43 -8.81 0.56
CA ASN A 26 11.20 -8.47 -0.16
C ASN A 26 10.51 -7.20 0.40
N PHE A 27 11.26 -6.29 1.02
CA PHE A 27 10.72 -5.04 1.55
C PHE A 27 10.18 -4.15 0.42
N GLY A 28 8.97 -3.62 0.61
CA GLY A 28 8.32 -2.74 -0.35
C GLY A 28 6.94 -3.22 -0.77
N VAL A 29 6.47 -2.70 -1.89
CA VAL A 29 5.23 -3.12 -2.56
C VAL A 29 5.50 -3.43 -4.03
N ALA A 30 4.56 -4.12 -4.68
CA ALA A 30 4.64 -4.37 -6.12
C ALA A 30 4.72 -3.03 -6.89
N PRO A 31 5.46 -2.98 -8.01
CA PRO A 31 5.61 -1.76 -8.80
C PRO A 31 4.27 -1.36 -9.41
N LEU A 32 3.90 -0.09 -9.23
CA LEU A 32 2.64 0.47 -9.72
C LEU A 32 2.83 1.40 -10.93
N ALA A 33 4.05 1.86 -11.16
CA ALA A 33 4.39 2.73 -12.28
C ALA A 33 4.16 2.03 -13.62
N GLY A 34 3.59 2.74 -14.59
CA GLY A 34 3.36 2.26 -15.95
C GLY A 34 2.17 1.32 -16.11
N GLN A 35 1.36 1.12 -15.06
CA GLN A 35 0.09 0.41 -15.15
C GLN A 35 -1.05 1.38 -15.45
N ASN A 36 -1.96 1.01 -16.34
CA ASN A 36 -3.16 1.79 -16.61
C ASN A 36 -4.17 1.56 -15.48
N VAL A 37 -4.87 2.61 -15.03
CA VAL A 37 -5.89 2.52 -13.97
C VAL A 37 -6.94 1.43 -14.28
N SER A 38 -7.28 1.26 -15.57
CA SER A 38 -8.25 0.26 -16.05
C SER A 38 -7.79 -1.19 -15.86
N ASP A 39 -6.47 -1.41 -15.82
CA ASP A 39 -5.86 -2.74 -15.84
C ASP A 39 -5.45 -3.18 -14.43
N ILE A 40 -5.57 -2.29 -13.44
CA ILE A 40 -5.23 -2.57 -12.05
C ILE A 40 -6.37 -3.32 -11.37
N GLU A 41 -6.08 -4.55 -10.94
CA GLU A 41 -6.95 -5.31 -10.06
C GLU A 41 -6.88 -4.75 -8.63
N TRP A 42 -7.81 -3.85 -8.29
CA TRP A 42 -7.85 -3.13 -7.00
C TRP A 42 -7.79 -4.05 -5.78
N GLN A 43 -8.44 -5.21 -5.86
CA GLN A 43 -8.44 -6.19 -4.78
C GLN A 43 -7.06 -6.79 -4.56
N ASP A 44 -6.30 -6.99 -5.64
CA ASP A 44 -4.95 -7.52 -5.56
C ASP A 44 -3.98 -6.51 -4.95
N MET A 45 -4.04 -5.27 -5.40
CA MET A 45 -3.27 -4.17 -4.82
C MET A 45 -3.57 -3.98 -3.34
N GLN A 46 -4.85 -3.94 -2.95
CA GLN A 46 -5.26 -3.80 -1.56
C GLN A 46 -4.68 -4.93 -0.69
N ARG A 47 -4.72 -6.18 -1.18
CA ARG A 47 -4.13 -7.34 -0.48
C ARG A 47 -2.62 -7.19 -0.35
N LYS A 48 -1.93 -6.85 -1.43
CA LYS A 48 -0.46 -6.65 -1.44
C LYS A 48 -0.03 -5.57 -0.45
N MET A 49 -0.70 -4.41 -0.44
CA MET A 49 -0.42 -3.34 0.51
C MET A 49 -0.71 -3.75 1.95
N THR A 50 -1.83 -4.43 2.19
CA THR A 50 -2.17 -4.94 3.53
C THR A 50 -1.09 -5.89 4.04
N ASN A 51 -0.65 -6.84 3.21
CA ASN A 51 0.42 -7.77 3.57
C ASN A 51 1.75 -7.07 3.84
N ALA A 52 2.13 -6.09 3.00
CA ALA A 52 3.34 -5.30 3.23
C ALA A 52 3.31 -4.57 4.57
N ILE A 53 2.18 -3.95 4.94
CA ILE A 53 2.01 -3.30 6.25
C ILE A 53 2.15 -4.33 7.37
N LEU A 54 1.47 -5.47 7.28
CA LEU A 54 1.49 -6.50 8.32
C LEU A 54 2.90 -7.10 8.53
N HIS A 55 3.70 -7.22 7.46
CA HIS A 55 5.05 -7.75 7.56
C HIS A 55 6.07 -6.72 8.03
N PHE A 56 5.94 -5.46 7.62
CA PHE A 56 7.01 -4.46 7.76
C PHE A 56 6.69 -3.27 8.67
N GLU A 57 5.45 -3.13 9.16
CA GLU A 57 5.05 -2.11 10.13
C GLU A 57 4.45 -2.73 11.40
N PRO A 58 5.28 -3.31 12.28
CA PRO A 58 4.81 -4.04 13.48
C PRO A 58 4.12 -3.13 14.52
N ARG A 59 4.25 -1.80 14.37
CA ARG A 59 3.56 -0.83 15.22
C ARG A 59 2.08 -0.75 14.90
N ILE A 60 1.65 -1.12 13.70
CA ILE A 60 0.24 -1.12 13.31
C ILE A 60 -0.39 -2.42 13.79
N LEU A 61 -1.46 -2.32 14.58
CA LEU A 61 -2.19 -3.48 15.07
C LEU A 61 -2.94 -4.14 13.90
N PRO A 62 -2.79 -5.47 13.68
CA PRO A 62 -3.53 -6.17 12.65
C PRO A 62 -5.04 -6.07 12.85
N GLN A 63 -5.50 -6.05 14.11
CA GLN A 63 -6.91 -5.92 14.45
C GLN A 63 -7.39 -4.51 14.10
N GLY A 64 -8.21 -4.43 13.06
CA GLY A 64 -8.81 -3.18 12.61
C GLY A 64 -8.00 -2.43 11.55
N LEU A 65 -6.91 -2.99 11.03
CA LEU A 65 -6.27 -2.49 9.81
C LEU A 65 -7.24 -2.63 8.63
N GLN A 66 -7.50 -1.51 7.95
CA GLN A 66 -8.30 -1.43 6.73
C GLN A 66 -7.52 -0.63 5.69
N VAL A 67 -7.29 -1.23 4.54
CA VAL A 67 -6.75 -0.56 3.35
C VAL A 67 -7.87 -0.49 2.33
N ARG A 68 -8.11 0.67 1.74
CA ARG A 68 -9.12 0.89 0.69
C ARG A 68 -8.47 1.63 -0.47
N CYS A 69 -8.54 1.05 -1.66
CA CYS A 69 -8.20 1.72 -2.91
C CYS A 69 -9.46 2.39 -3.47
N VAL A 70 -9.39 3.68 -3.76
CA VAL A 70 -10.50 4.50 -4.27
C VAL A 70 -10.04 5.12 -5.58
N SER A 71 -10.62 4.68 -6.69
CA SER A 71 -10.48 5.31 -8.00
C SER A 71 -11.71 6.18 -8.27
N ASP A 72 -11.52 7.47 -8.48
CA ASP A 72 -12.62 8.36 -8.89
C ASP A 72 -12.80 8.25 -10.42
N LEU A 73 -13.47 7.17 -10.86
CA LEU A 73 -13.72 6.88 -12.28
C LEU A 73 -14.65 7.94 -12.94
N GLY A 74 -15.27 8.83 -12.16
CA GLY A 74 -16.22 9.84 -12.63
C GLY A 74 -15.63 11.23 -12.85
N SER A 75 -14.42 11.49 -12.36
CA SER A 75 -13.72 12.75 -12.59
C SER A 75 -13.09 12.73 -13.98
N LEU A 76 -13.59 13.58 -14.88
CA LEU A 76 -13.05 13.90 -16.23
C LEU A 76 -11.61 14.47 -16.21
N SER A 77 -10.88 14.27 -15.13
CA SER A 77 -9.53 14.74 -14.93
C SER A 77 -8.57 13.60 -15.29
N LEU A 78 -7.91 13.76 -16.43
CA LEU A 78 -6.95 12.87 -17.10
C LEU A 78 -5.67 12.57 -16.30
N HIS A 79 -5.79 12.30 -15.00
CA HIS A 79 -4.65 12.04 -14.14
C HIS A 79 -4.75 10.59 -13.69
N ASN A 80 -3.76 9.77 -14.06
CA ASN A 80 -3.62 8.37 -13.64
C ASN A 80 -3.26 8.28 -12.15
N VAL A 81 -4.12 8.82 -11.30
CA VAL A 81 -3.91 8.97 -9.87
C VAL A 81 -4.86 8.04 -9.12
N LEU A 82 -4.29 7.25 -8.23
CA LEU A 82 -5.02 6.38 -7.33
C LEU A 82 -5.05 6.98 -5.93
N SER A 83 -6.23 7.08 -5.32
CA SER A 83 -6.35 7.41 -3.90
C SER A 83 -6.40 6.15 -3.05
N ILE A 84 -5.65 6.14 -1.95
CA ILE A 84 -5.59 5.02 -1.02
C ILE A 84 -5.85 5.54 0.39
N GLU A 85 -6.71 4.84 1.10
CA GLU A 85 -7.03 5.12 2.49
C GLU A 85 -6.58 3.95 3.38
N ILE A 86 -5.79 4.26 4.41
CA ILE A 86 -5.31 3.28 5.39
C ILE A 86 -5.82 3.71 6.76
N LYS A 87 -6.63 2.87 7.39
CA LYS A 87 -7.18 3.08 8.73
C LYS A 87 -6.73 1.97 9.65
N GLY A 88 -6.55 2.29 10.93
CA GLY A 88 -6.21 1.29 11.92
C GLY A 88 -5.86 1.88 13.26
N ARG A 89 -5.09 1.10 14.03
CA ARG A 89 -4.60 1.51 15.34
C ARG A 89 -3.10 1.27 15.43
N LEU A 90 -2.37 2.24 15.95
CA LEU A 90 -0.96 2.11 16.30
C LEU A 90 -0.83 1.65 17.74
N TRP A 91 0.02 0.66 18.00
CA TRP A 91 0.43 0.30 19.34
C TRP A 91 1.27 1.43 19.94
N CYS A 92 0.77 2.03 21.00
CA CYS A 92 1.42 3.11 21.74
C CYS A 92 1.16 2.92 23.24
N VAL A 93 1.99 3.54 24.06
CA VAL A 93 1.82 3.59 25.51
C VAL A 93 1.10 4.91 25.87
N PRO A 94 0.05 4.91 26.71
CA PRO A 94 -0.51 3.77 27.46
C PRO A 94 -1.61 2.97 26.74
N TYR A 95 -2.11 3.43 25.59
CA TYR A 95 -3.15 2.75 24.83
C TYR A 95 -2.99 2.95 23.32
N PRO A 96 -3.59 2.07 22.48
CA PRO A 96 -3.51 2.20 21.03
C PRO A 96 -4.19 3.46 20.48
N LEU A 97 -3.49 4.15 19.58
CA LEU A 97 -3.95 5.38 18.93
C LEU A 97 -4.61 5.05 17.58
N ALA A 98 -5.82 5.56 17.33
CA ALA A 98 -6.46 5.42 16.02
C ALA A 98 -5.80 6.35 14.99
N PHE A 99 -5.69 5.90 13.74
CA PHE A 99 -5.18 6.71 12.65
C PHE A 99 -6.00 6.52 11.36
N LEU A 100 -5.89 7.53 10.50
CA LEU A 100 -6.39 7.55 9.13
C LEU A 100 -5.33 8.24 8.28
N PHE A 101 -4.73 7.49 7.36
CA PHE A 101 -3.84 8.03 6.35
C PHE A 101 -4.53 8.01 4.99
N ARG A 102 -4.39 9.11 4.26
CA ARG A 102 -4.79 9.21 2.86
C ARG A 102 -3.54 9.45 2.06
N THR A 103 -3.36 8.70 0.99
CA THR A 103 -2.24 8.87 0.08
C THR A 103 -2.73 8.82 -1.35
N GLN A 104 -2.10 9.61 -2.19
CA GLN A 104 -2.28 9.55 -3.64
C GLN A 104 -1.06 8.92 -4.27
N VAL A 105 -1.30 8.04 -5.24
CA VAL A 105 -0.27 7.42 -6.06
C VAL A 105 -0.45 7.92 -7.47
N ASP A 106 0.57 8.57 -7.99
CA ASP A 106 0.69 8.82 -9.42
C ASP A 106 1.20 7.53 -10.09
N LEU A 107 0.39 6.93 -10.96
CA LEU A 107 0.74 5.68 -11.65
C LEU A 107 1.66 5.90 -12.85
N GLU A 108 1.93 7.14 -13.26
CA GLU A 108 2.97 7.42 -14.25
C GLU A 108 4.36 7.28 -13.60
N SER A 109 4.53 7.87 -12.42
CA SER A 109 5.81 7.87 -11.69
C SER A 109 5.93 6.75 -10.64
N GLY A 110 4.82 6.16 -10.19
CA GLY A 110 4.75 5.22 -9.07
C GLY A 110 4.96 5.87 -7.70
N HIS A 111 4.93 7.20 -7.62
CA HIS A 111 5.24 7.94 -6.40
C HIS A 111 4.03 8.05 -5.47
N PHE A 112 4.22 7.68 -4.19
CA PHE A 112 3.22 7.85 -3.14
C PHE A 112 3.44 9.16 -2.39
N GLU A 113 2.40 9.99 -2.37
CA GLU A 113 2.34 11.22 -1.59
C GLU A 113 1.33 11.07 -0.45
N LEU A 114 1.78 11.32 0.78
CA LEU A 114 0.90 11.36 1.94
C LEU A 114 0.14 12.69 1.95
N GLN A 115 -1.17 12.62 2.08
CA GLN A 115 -2.00 13.79 2.33
C GLN A 115 -2.25 13.93 3.82
N ASP A 116 -2.05 15.15 4.33
CA ASP A 116 -2.46 15.47 5.70
C ASP A 116 -3.98 15.32 5.80
N ALA A 117 -4.41 14.43 6.69
CA ALA A 117 -5.76 14.46 7.19
C ALA A 117 -5.77 15.53 8.29
N GLY A 118 -6.17 16.75 7.92
CA GLY A 118 -6.08 17.96 8.74
C GLY A 118 -6.69 17.88 10.14
#